data_AF-A0A4S0MQ96-F1
#
_entry.id   AF-A0A4S0MQ96-F1
#
_cell.length_a   1.000
_cell.length_b   1.000
_cell.length_c   1.000
_cell.angle_alpha   90.00
_cell.angle_beta   90.00
_cell.angle_gamma   90.00
#
_symmetry.space_group_name_H-M   'P 1'
#
loop_
_entity.id
_entity.type
_entity.pdbx_description
1 polymer ?
#
loop_
_entity_poly.entity_id
_entity_poly.type
_entity_poly.pdbx_seq_one_letter_code
_entity_poly.pdbx_strand_id
1 'polypeptide(L)' 'VLVGDDVGATGASLKAKGVEIVTEPQEAPWQPGRTVAEFRDSEGNRMMLASR' A
#
# COMPACT_ATOMS: atom_id res chain seq x y z
N VAL A 1 -8.25 5.72 1.16
CA VAL A 1 -7.23 5.53 0.10
C VAL A 1 -6.20 6.63 0.25
N LEU A 2 -4.93 6.26 0.34
CA LEU A 2 -3.80 7.19 0.33
C LEU A 2 -3.18 7.17 -1.06
N VAL A 3 -2.77 8.34 -1.57
CA VAL A 3 -2.09 8.46 -2.87
C VAL A 3 -0.68 8.96 -2.62
N GLY A 4 0.32 8.26 -3.15
CA GLY A 4 1.73 8.62 -3.02
C GLY A 4 2.48 8.41 -4.33
N ASP A 5 3.63 9.07 -4.45
CA ASP A 5 4.42 8.99 -5.69
C ASP A 5 5.23 7.68 -5.78
N ASP A 6 5.61 7.09 -4.63
CA ASP A 6 6.29 5.79 -4.54
C ASP A 6 5.60 4.87 -3.51
N VAL A 7 4.75 3.97 -4.04
CA VAL A 7 4.03 2.96 -3.24
C VAL A 7 4.99 1.92 -2.69
N GLY A 8 6.04 1.58 -3.43
CA GLY A 8 7.04 0.59 -3.03
C GLY A 8 7.81 1.03 -1.79
N ALA A 9 8.41 2.22 -1.85
CA ALA A 9 9.15 2.80 -0.75
C ALA A 9 8.27 3.02 0.49
N THR A 10 7.03 3.48 0.30
CA THR A 10 6.10 3.68 1.40
C THR A 10 5.68 2.36 2.04
N GLY A 11 5.37 1.33 1.24
CA GLY A 11 5.04 -0.01 1.72
C GLY A 11 6.20 -0.62 2.53
N ALA A 12 7.44 -0.52 2.03
CA ALA A 12 8.62 -0.97 2.74
C ALA A 12 8.83 -0.23 4.07
N SER A 13 8.63 1.09 4.09
CA SER A 13 8.71 1.91 5.30
C SER A 13 7.66 1.52 6.35
N LEU A 14 6.42 1.27 5.91
CA LEU A 14 5.34 0.78 6.79
C LEU A 14 5.69 -0.59 7.38
N LYS A 15 6.15 -1.52 6.53
CA LYS A 15 6.59 -2.86 6.97
C LYS A 15 7.73 -2.79 7.98
N ALA A 16 8.72 -1.94 7.75
CA ALA A 16 9.84 -1.73 8.67
C ALA A 16 9.40 -1.15 10.03
N LYS A 17 8.27 -0.43 10.07
CA LYS A 17 7.63 0.07 11.30
C LYS A 17 6.72 -0.95 11.97
N GLY A 18 6.65 -2.19 11.47
CA GLY A 18 5.82 -3.25 12.02
C GLY A 18 4.34 -3.17 11.63
N VAL A 19 4.00 -2.34 10.63
CA VAL A 19 2.64 -2.29 10.09
C VAL A 19 2.37 -3.57 9.30
N GLU A 20 1.21 -4.20 9.54
CA GLU A 20 0.79 -5.40 8.82
C GLU A 20 0.49 -5.06 7.36
N ILE A 21 1.30 -5.59 6.44
CA ILE A 21 1.05 -5.52 5.01
C ILE A 21 0.15 -6.68 4.61
N VAL A 22 -1.03 -6.37 4.07
CA VAL A 22 -1.99 -7.34 3.56
C VAL A 22 -1.63 -7.74 2.14
N THR A 23 -1.25 -6.74 1.34
CA THR A 23 -0.90 -6.90 -0.07
C THR A 23 0.36 -6.09 -0.33
N GLU A 24 1.45 -6.76 -0.69
CA GLU A 24 2.69 -6.10 -1.10
C GLU A 24 2.45 -5.23 -2.34
N PRO A 25 3.24 -4.15 -2.54
CA PRO A 25 3.14 -3.29 -3.72
C PRO A 25 3.15 -4.11 -5.03
N GLN A 26 2.07 -4.01 -5.80
CA GLN A 26 1.92 -4.67 -7.09
C GLN A 26 1.02 -3.85 -8.03
N GLU A 27 1.04 -4.18 -9.32
CA GLU A 27 0.13 -3.55 -10.28
C GLU A 27 -1.33 -3.94 -9.98
N ALA A 28 -2.23 -2.97 -10.03
CA ALA A 28 -3.64 -3.17 -9.76
C ALA A 28 -4.28 -3.96 -10.90
N PRO A 29 -4.90 -5.12 -10.64
CA PRO A 29 -5.46 -5.96 -11.70
C PRO A 29 -6.66 -5.34 -12.42
N TRP A 30 -7.29 -4.32 -11.83
CA TRP A 30 -8.42 -3.58 -12.41
C TRP A 30 -8.02 -2.24 -13.05
N GLN A 31 -6.77 -1.81 -12.93
CA GLN A 31 -6.28 -0.56 -13.49
C GLN A 31 -4.81 -0.68 -13.89
N PRO A 32 -4.53 -1.07 -15.14
CA PRO A 32 -3.16 -1.18 -15.64
C PRO A 32 -2.38 0.13 -15.45
N GLY A 33 -1.10 0.00 -15.10
CA GLY A 33 -0.20 1.12 -14.81
C GLY A 33 -0.36 1.74 -13.42
N ARG A 34 -1.34 1.31 -12.61
CA ARG A 34 -1.50 1.74 -11.21
C ARG A 34 -0.83 0.75 -10.28
N THR A 35 0.08 1.19 -9.42
CA THR A 35 0.61 0.34 -8.34
C THR A 35 -0.22 0.53 -7.08
N VAL A 36 -0.56 -0.57 -6.40
CA VAL A 36 -1.30 -0.56 -5.13
C VAL A 36 -0.65 -1.45 -4.09
N ALA A 37 -0.79 -1.06 -2.83
CA ALA A 37 -0.47 -1.86 -1.67
C ALA A 37 -1.59 -1.74 -0.64
N GLU A 38 -1.78 -2.76 0.19
CA GLU A 38 -2.77 -2.74 1.27
C GLU A 38 -2.13 -3.06 2.60
N PHE A 39 -2.56 -2.39 3.66
CA PHE A 39 -2.06 -2.58 5.01
C PHE A 39 -3.17 -2.41 6.05
N ARG A 40 -2.92 -2.82 7.31
CA ARG A 40 -3.80 -2.53 8.44
C ARG A 40 -3.30 -1.33 9.22
N ASP A 41 -4.18 -0.36 9.49
CA ASP A 41 -3.86 0.70 10.46
C ASP A 41 -3.90 0.17 11.91
N SER A 42 -3.63 1.04 12.88
CA SER A 42 -3.62 0.69 14.30
C SER A 42 -4.98 0.27 14.86
N GLU A 43 -6.08 0.58 14.16
CA GLU A 43 -7.44 0.17 14.54
C GLU A 43 -7.86 -1.13 13.82
N GLY A 44 -6.97 -1.70 13.00
CA GLY A 44 -7.24 -2.90 12.22
C GLY A 44 -8.05 -2.63 10.95
N ASN A 45 -8.25 -1.36 10.56
CA ASN A 45 -8.92 -1.04 9.30
C ASN A 45 -8.00 -1.37 8.13
N ARG A 46 -8.58 -1.88 7.04
CA ARG A 46 -7.85 -2.12 5.80
C ARG A 46 -7.70 -0.81 5.03
N MET A 47 -6.45 -0.40 4.84
CA MET A 47 -6.07 0.77 4.08
C MET A 47 -5.45 0.39 2.75
N MET A 48 -5.75 1.15 1.70
CA MET A 48 -5.12 1.04 0.39
C MET A 48 -4.25 2.27 0.13
N LEU A 49 -3.01 2.01 -0.28
CA LEU A 49 -2.06 2.98 -0.84
C LEU A 49 -1.99 2.75 -2.35
N ALA A 50 -2.11 3.82 -3.14
CA ALA A 50 -2.06 3.74 -4.59
C ALA A 50 -1.08 4.76 -5.16
N SER A 51 -0.41 4.42 -6.28
CA SER A 51 0.48 5.34 -6.99
C SER A 51 -0.32 6.53 -7.52
N ARG A 52 0.29 7.60 -8.02
CA ARG A 52 -0.49 8.66 -8.65
C ARG A 52 -1.18 8.20 -9.94
#